data_AF-A0A961MDS9-F1
#
_entry.id   AF-A0A961MDS9-F1
#
_cell.length_a   1.000
_cell.length_b   1.000
_cell.length_c   1.000
_cell.angle_alpha   90.00
_cell.angle_beta   90.00
_cell.angle_gamma   90.00
#
_symmetry.space_group_name_H-M   'P 1'
#
loop_
_entity.id
_entity.type
_entity.pdbx_description
1 polymer ?
#
loop_
_entity_poly.entity_id
_entity_poly.type
_entity_poly.pdbx_seq_one_letter_code
_entity_poly.pdbx_strand_id
1 'polypeptide(L)'
;MCGIVGLFLKKQELRPTLGDMLTDMLITMTDRGPDSAGIAIYGEDTGRTKITVQSDTPETDFAGLDTALADAIGAEVEIRPISTHAVLSLPVEKEAEAVAVLEARGLRIMSVGASMEIFKEVGLPEDVAARFRIREMGGSHGIGHTRMATESAVTTLGAHPFSTASDQCLVHNG
;
A
#
# COMPACT_ATOMS: atom_id res chain seq x y z
N MET A 1 10.71 9.55 17.81
CA MET A 1 10.73 10.51 16.68
C MET A 1 10.74 9.68 15.43
N CYS A 2 9.71 9.78 14.59
CA CYS A 2 9.48 8.94 13.42
C CYS A 2 10.70 8.75 12.49
N GLY A 3 10.66 7.73 11.66
CA GLY A 3 11.67 7.45 10.63
C GLY A 3 11.09 7.58 9.22
N ILE A 4 11.88 8.08 8.28
CA ILE A 4 11.55 8.10 6.84
C ILE A 4 12.69 7.42 6.10
N VAL A 5 12.34 6.53 5.17
CA VAL A 5 13.28 5.88 4.25
C VAL A 5 12.79 6.05 2.82
N GLY A 6 13.70 6.17 1.86
CA GLY A 6 13.34 6.25 0.45
C GLY A 6 14.48 5.76 -0.42
N LEU A 7 14.14 5.03 -1.47
CA LEU A 7 15.11 4.45 -2.40
C LEU A 7 14.60 4.56 -3.83
N PHE A 8 15.42 5.15 -4.70
CA PHE A 8 15.15 5.27 -6.14
C PHE A 8 16.23 4.54 -6.94
N LEU A 9 15.85 3.44 -7.59
CA LEU A 9 16.77 2.56 -8.33
C LEU A 9 16.83 2.97 -9.80
N LYS A 10 17.97 3.57 -10.18
CA LYS A 10 18.25 3.95 -11.58
C LYS A 10 18.56 2.74 -12.48
N LYS A 11 19.07 1.66 -11.90
CA LYS A 11 19.48 0.44 -12.60
C LYS A 11 18.31 -0.56 -12.65
N GLN A 12 17.95 -1.01 -13.85
CA GLN A 12 16.83 -1.92 -14.03
C GLN A 12 17.08 -3.29 -13.38
N GLU A 13 18.33 -3.76 -13.40
CA GLU A 13 18.73 -5.04 -12.81
C GLU A 13 18.56 -5.11 -11.28
N LEU A 14 18.47 -3.96 -10.61
CA LEU A 14 18.25 -3.88 -9.16
C LEU A 14 16.77 -3.79 -8.78
N ARG A 15 15.88 -3.45 -9.73
CA ARG A 15 14.46 -3.25 -9.44
C ARG A 15 13.77 -4.45 -8.78
N PRO A 16 14.10 -5.71 -9.11
CA PRO A 16 13.53 -6.88 -8.42
C PRO A 16 13.90 -6.97 -6.94
N THR A 17 14.99 -6.33 -6.49
CA THR A 17 15.46 -6.37 -5.08
C THR A 17 15.10 -5.10 -4.30
N LEU A 18 14.28 -4.21 -4.88
CA LEU A 18 13.87 -2.96 -4.23
C LEU A 18 13.26 -3.19 -2.84
N GLY A 19 12.27 -4.08 -2.75
CA GLY A 19 11.55 -4.34 -1.52
C GLY A 19 12.44 -4.90 -0.41
N ASP A 20 13.41 -5.74 -0.77
CA ASP A 20 14.40 -6.28 0.15
C ASP A 20 15.27 -5.18 0.77
N MET A 21 15.86 -4.32 -0.08
CA MET A 21 16.67 -3.18 0.37
C MET A 21 15.86 -2.17 1.20
N LEU A 22 14.63 -1.85 0.78
CA LEU A 22 13.74 -0.94 1.51
C LEU A 22 13.35 -1.51 2.87
N THR A 23 13.14 -2.82 2.98
CA THR A 23 12.78 -3.47 4.24
C THR A 23 13.91 -3.34 5.26
N ASP A 24 15.17 -3.57 4.86
CA ASP A 24 16.32 -3.41 5.77
C ASP A 24 16.46 -1.97 6.26
N MET A 25 16.28 -1.00 5.35
CA MET A 25 16.28 0.42 5.72
C MET A 25 15.18 0.74 6.72
N LEU A 26 13.96 0.21 6.50
CA LEU A 26 12.82 0.46 7.37
C LEU A 26 13.00 -0.15 8.76
N ILE A 27 13.50 -1.39 8.85
CA ILE A 27 13.78 -2.08 10.13
C ILE A 27 14.84 -1.32 10.94
N THR A 28 15.85 -0.76 10.27
CA THR A 28 16.87 0.09 10.92
C THR A 28 16.25 1.33 11.59
N MET A 29 15.06 1.76 11.16
CA MET A 29 14.30 2.87 11.74
C MET A 29 13.31 2.45 12.83
N THR A 30 13.39 1.23 13.39
CA THR A 30 12.45 0.75 14.42
C THR A 30 12.47 1.61 15.68
N ASP A 31 13.65 1.93 16.21
CA ASP A 31 13.80 2.76 17.42
C ASP A 31 13.25 4.19 17.24
N ARG A 32 13.06 4.63 15.99
CA ARG A 32 12.46 5.92 15.65
C ARG A 32 10.93 5.87 15.74
N GLY A 33 10.31 4.73 15.46
CA GLY A 33 8.86 4.60 15.42
C GLY A 33 8.37 3.15 15.47
N PRO A 34 8.15 2.58 16.67
CA PRO A 34 7.75 1.19 16.82
C PRO A 34 6.23 0.95 16.70
N ASP A 35 5.40 2.00 16.66
CA ASP A 35 3.95 1.86 16.82
C ASP A 35 3.25 1.41 15.54
N SER A 36 3.74 1.87 14.39
CA SER A 36 3.20 1.49 13.07
C SER A 36 4.23 1.77 12.00
N ALA A 37 4.11 1.06 10.88
CA ALA A 37 4.93 1.28 9.72
C ALA A 37 4.13 1.22 8.43
N GLY A 38 4.70 1.73 7.36
CA GLY A 38 4.13 1.59 6.03
C GLY A 38 5.10 1.94 4.94
N ILE A 39 4.79 1.46 3.74
CA ILE A 39 5.63 1.56 2.55
C ILE A 39 4.71 1.80 1.35
N ALA A 40 5.11 2.74 0.49
CA ALA A 40 4.62 2.85 -0.87
C ALA A 40 5.68 2.28 -1.83
N ILE A 41 5.28 1.39 -2.74
CA ILE A 41 6.15 0.82 -3.78
C ILE A 41 5.58 1.17 -5.15
N TYR A 42 6.46 1.58 -6.05
CA TYR A 42 6.14 1.97 -7.42
C TYR A 42 6.66 0.90 -8.37
N GLY A 43 5.76 -0.02 -8.70
CA GLY A 43 6.00 -1.14 -9.61
C GLY A 43 5.98 -0.74 -11.08
N GLU A 44 5.76 -1.72 -11.94
CA GLU A 44 5.54 -1.50 -13.36
C GLU A 44 4.13 -0.94 -13.63
N ASP A 45 4.05 0.01 -14.56
CA ASP A 45 2.80 0.48 -15.14
C ASP A 45 2.35 -0.51 -16.21
N THR A 46 1.18 -1.10 -16.00
CA THR A 46 0.61 -2.13 -16.88
C THR A 46 -0.45 -1.59 -17.84
N GLY A 47 -0.65 -0.27 -17.87
CA GLY A 47 -1.75 0.38 -18.60
C GLY A 47 -3.11 0.21 -17.92
N ARG A 48 -3.13 -0.22 -16.66
CA ARG A 48 -4.31 -0.41 -15.81
C ARG A 48 -4.16 0.44 -14.55
N THR A 49 -5.28 0.83 -13.96
CA THR A 49 -5.29 1.45 -12.63
C THR A 49 -5.21 0.37 -11.56
N LYS A 50 -4.38 0.63 -10.54
CA LYS A 50 -4.32 -0.12 -9.30
C LYS A 50 -5.03 0.64 -8.19
N ILE A 51 -5.83 -0.06 -7.40
CA ILE A 51 -6.43 0.44 -6.16
C ILE A 51 -6.02 -0.49 -5.03
N THR A 52 -5.30 0.03 -4.05
CA THR A 52 -5.02 -0.73 -2.82
C THR A 52 -6.10 -0.42 -1.79
N VAL A 53 -6.75 -1.46 -1.26
CA VAL A 53 -7.79 -1.34 -0.24
C VAL A 53 -7.39 -2.04 1.05
N GLN A 54 -7.96 -1.63 2.18
CA GLN A 54 -7.80 -2.29 3.48
C GLN A 54 -9.16 -2.61 4.10
N SER A 55 -9.23 -3.74 4.80
CA SER A 55 -10.38 -4.22 5.57
C SER A 55 -9.93 -4.78 6.93
N ASP A 56 -10.79 -4.63 7.95
CA ASP A 56 -10.61 -5.28 9.26
C ASP A 56 -11.09 -6.75 9.25
N THR A 57 -11.87 -7.15 8.24
CA THR A 57 -12.43 -8.48 8.02
C THR A 57 -12.13 -8.98 6.60
N PRO A 58 -10.84 -9.09 6.20
CA PRO A 58 -10.43 -9.33 4.82
C PRO A 58 -10.96 -10.67 4.26
N GLU A 59 -11.09 -11.71 5.09
CA GLU A 59 -11.62 -13.01 4.66
C GLU A 59 -13.06 -12.92 4.18
N THR A 60 -13.86 -12.04 4.78
CA THR A 60 -15.25 -11.83 4.40
C THR A 60 -15.36 -10.79 3.30
N ASP A 61 -14.66 -9.66 3.43
CA ASP A 61 -14.84 -8.52 2.54
C ASP A 61 -14.20 -8.70 1.17
N PHE A 62 -13.14 -9.52 1.08
CA PHE A 62 -12.47 -9.81 -0.19
C PHE A 62 -13.05 -11.05 -0.90
N ALA A 63 -13.87 -11.85 -0.22
CA ALA A 63 -14.48 -13.04 -0.81
C ALA A 63 -15.43 -12.65 -1.96
N GLY A 64 -15.05 -12.99 -3.19
CA GLY A 64 -15.81 -12.68 -4.40
C GLY A 64 -15.86 -11.18 -4.76
N LEU A 65 -14.99 -10.35 -4.16
CA LEU A 65 -14.97 -8.91 -4.39
C LEU A 65 -14.64 -8.55 -5.85
N ASP A 66 -13.74 -9.29 -6.47
CA ASP A 66 -13.37 -9.16 -7.88
C ASP A 66 -14.59 -9.30 -8.80
N THR A 67 -15.34 -10.39 -8.64
CA THR A 67 -16.55 -10.69 -9.43
C THR A 67 -17.62 -9.62 -9.18
N ALA A 68 -17.87 -9.29 -7.90
CA ALA A 68 -18.87 -8.31 -7.54
C ALA A 68 -18.54 -6.90 -8.01
N LEU A 69 -17.26 -6.52 -8.03
CA LEU A 69 -16.80 -5.24 -8.56
C LEU A 69 -16.85 -5.23 -10.09
N ALA A 70 -16.44 -6.33 -10.73
CA ALA A 70 -16.50 -6.48 -12.18
C ALA A 70 -17.92 -6.35 -12.73
N ASP A 71 -18.89 -6.99 -12.06
CA ASP A 71 -20.32 -6.86 -12.39
C ASP A 71 -20.83 -5.43 -12.19
N ALA A 72 -20.41 -4.77 -11.11
CA ALA A 72 -20.85 -3.42 -10.79
C ALA A 72 -20.35 -2.37 -11.79
N ILE A 73 -19.09 -2.48 -12.23
CA ILE A 73 -18.47 -1.52 -13.15
C ILE A 73 -18.53 -1.96 -14.62
N GLY A 74 -18.96 -3.19 -14.90
CA GLY A 74 -19.01 -3.78 -16.24
C GLY A 74 -17.63 -3.93 -16.90
N ALA A 75 -16.60 -4.28 -16.13
CA ALA A 75 -15.24 -4.47 -16.64
C ALA A 75 -14.46 -5.52 -15.83
N GLU A 76 -13.44 -6.12 -16.43
CA GLU A 76 -12.61 -7.13 -15.76
C GLU A 76 -11.77 -6.52 -14.63
N VAL A 77 -11.86 -7.14 -13.45
CA VAL A 77 -11.13 -6.78 -12.24
C VAL A 77 -10.29 -7.96 -11.80
N GLU A 78 -9.00 -7.74 -11.61
CA GLU A 78 -8.11 -8.69 -10.92
C GLU A 78 -7.93 -8.26 -9.47
N ILE A 79 -7.86 -9.23 -8.55
CA ILE A 79 -7.58 -8.96 -7.13
C ILE A 79 -6.39 -9.78 -6.65
N ARG A 80 -5.52 -9.14 -5.87
CA ARG A 80 -4.43 -9.78 -5.14
C ARG A 80 -4.53 -9.47 -3.64
N PRO A 81 -5.17 -10.35 -2.86
CA PRO A 81 -5.23 -10.21 -1.40
C PRO A 81 -3.85 -10.43 -0.75
N ILE A 82 -3.53 -9.60 0.24
CA ILE A 82 -2.33 -9.68 1.07
C ILE A 82 -2.66 -9.23 2.49
N SER A 83 -2.93 -10.19 3.38
CA SER A 83 -3.34 -9.92 4.76
C SER A 83 -4.57 -8.99 4.83
N THR A 84 -4.50 -7.87 5.56
CA THR A 84 -5.59 -6.88 5.68
C THR A 84 -5.80 -6.04 4.43
N HIS A 85 -4.92 -6.15 3.44
CA HIS A 85 -4.95 -5.35 2.22
C HIS A 85 -5.28 -6.21 1.00
N ALA A 86 -5.75 -5.57 -0.07
CA ALA A 86 -5.81 -6.17 -1.40
C ALA A 86 -5.48 -5.14 -2.47
N VAL A 87 -4.80 -5.57 -3.54
CA VAL A 87 -4.55 -4.74 -4.72
C VAL A 87 -5.52 -5.17 -5.81
N LEU A 88 -6.36 -4.24 -6.24
CA LEU A 88 -7.28 -4.40 -7.36
C LEU A 88 -6.67 -3.78 -8.61
N SER A 89 -6.77 -4.45 -9.75
CA SER A 89 -6.30 -3.96 -11.05
C SER A 89 -7.46 -3.95 -12.03
N LEU A 90 -7.77 -2.77 -12.60
CA LEU A 90 -8.94 -2.54 -13.45
C LEU A 90 -8.66 -1.48 -14.53
N PRO A 91 -9.48 -1.38 -15.60
CA PRO A 91 -9.28 -0.38 -16.66
C PRO A 91 -9.33 1.06 -16.12
N VAL A 92 -8.42 1.93 -16.58
CA VAL A 92 -8.25 3.29 -16.05
C VAL A 92 -9.55 4.10 -16.06
N GLU A 93 -10.37 3.96 -17.09
CA GLU A 93 -11.65 4.64 -17.26
C GLU A 93 -12.71 4.24 -16.22
N LYS A 94 -12.51 3.14 -15.51
CA LYS A 94 -13.41 2.62 -14.46
C LYS A 94 -12.98 2.97 -13.04
N GLU A 95 -11.87 3.68 -12.87
CA GLU A 95 -11.31 4.04 -11.56
C GLU A 95 -12.32 4.71 -10.62
N ALA A 96 -12.94 5.81 -11.05
CA ALA A 96 -13.85 6.58 -10.19
C ALA A 96 -15.10 5.77 -9.78
N GLU A 97 -15.62 4.96 -10.70
CA GLU A 97 -16.77 4.07 -10.44
C GLU A 97 -16.39 2.97 -9.44
N ALA A 98 -15.23 2.35 -9.62
CA ALA A 98 -14.71 1.33 -8.73
C ALA A 98 -14.46 1.87 -7.31
N VAL A 99 -13.82 3.03 -7.19
CA VAL A 99 -13.58 3.69 -5.89
C VAL A 99 -14.90 3.91 -5.15
N ALA A 100 -15.92 4.45 -5.83
CA ALA A 100 -17.23 4.70 -5.22
C ALA A 100 -17.89 3.41 -4.71
N VAL A 101 -17.81 2.30 -5.47
CA VAL A 101 -18.35 0.99 -5.07
C VAL A 101 -17.59 0.43 -3.86
N LEU A 102 -16.26 0.55 -3.84
CA LEU A 102 -15.42 0.05 -2.74
C LEU A 102 -15.69 0.82 -1.44
N GLU A 103 -15.77 2.15 -1.51
CA GLU A 103 -16.12 2.99 -0.36
C GLU A 103 -17.54 2.71 0.16
N ALA A 104 -18.51 2.52 -0.73
CA ALA A 104 -19.88 2.15 -0.35
C ALA A 104 -19.96 0.78 0.35
N ARG A 105 -18.99 -0.11 0.11
CA ARG A 105 -18.82 -1.39 0.82
C ARG A 105 -18.08 -1.25 2.15
N GLY A 106 -17.64 -0.05 2.52
CA GLY A 106 -16.89 0.21 3.76
C GLY A 106 -15.41 -0.11 3.69
N LEU A 107 -14.88 -0.44 2.49
CA LEU A 107 -13.45 -0.65 2.29
C LEU A 107 -12.72 0.70 2.32
N ARG A 108 -11.53 0.71 2.91
CA ARG A 108 -10.71 1.91 2.99
C ARG A 108 -9.69 1.94 1.86
N ILE A 109 -9.67 3.01 1.09
CA ILE A 109 -8.71 3.19 0.00
C ILE A 109 -7.35 3.61 0.59
N MET A 110 -6.32 2.81 0.36
CA MET A 110 -4.94 3.10 0.77
C MET A 110 -4.16 3.83 -0.31
N SER A 111 -4.34 3.47 -1.58
CA SER A 111 -3.73 4.14 -2.74
C SER A 111 -4.56 3.95 -4.01
N VAL A 112 -4.37 4.88 -4.96
CA VAL A 112 -4.83 4.78 -6.34
C VAL A 112 -3.70 5.24 -7.25
N GLY A 113 -3.49 4.58 -8.38
CA GLY A 113 -2.47 4.96 -9.36
C GLY A 113 -2.16 3.85 -10.37
N ALA A 114 -1.30 4.13 -11.35
CA ALA A 114 -0.89 3.12 -12.34
C ALA A 114 0.19 2.17 -11.78
N SER A 115 1.03 2.67 -10.88
CA SER A 115 2.22 1.95 -10.41
C SER A 115 2.31 1.80 -8.89
N MET A 116 1.65 2.68 -8.14
CA MET A 116 1.76 2.81 -6.69
C MET A 116 0.86 1.86 -5.91
N GLU A 117 1.46 1.12 -4.99
CA GLU A 117 0.77 0.29 -3.98
C GLU A 117 1.22 0.76 -2.58
N ILE A 118 0.27 1.07 -1.69
CA ILE A 118 0.55 1.46 -0.29
C ILE A 118 0.14 0.34 0.66
N PHE A 119 1.10 -0.17 1.42
CA PHE A 119 0.89 -1.14 2.49
C PHE A 119 1.30 -0.51 3.81
N LYS A 120 0.40 -0.50 4.79
CA LYS A 120 0.69 0.07 6.11
C LYS A 120 -0.12 -0.62 7.18
N GLU A 121 0.44 -0.71 8.38
CA GLU A 121 -0.23 -1.35 9.50
C GLU A 121 0.34 -0.90 10.85
N VAL A 122 -0.46 -1.09 11.90
CA VAL A 122 0.02 -1.05 13.28
C VAL A 122 0.98 -2.20 13.55
N GLY A 123 2.06 -1.92 14.26
CA GLY A 123 3.08 -2.91 14.62
C GLY A 123 4.50 -2.48 14.26
N LEU A 124 5.45 -3.33 14.66
CA LEU A 124 6.86 -3.09 14.41
C LEU A 124 7.15 -3.12 12.89
N PRO A 125 8.12 -2.32 12.41
CA PRO A 125 8.45 -2.31 10.99
C PRO A 125 8.78 -3.68 10.38
N GLU A 126 9.47 -4.54 11.13
CA GLU A 126 9.77 -5.91 10.71
C GLU A 126 8.49 -6.75 10.50
N ASP A 127 7.57 -6.69 11.46
CA ASP A 127 6.29 -7.41 11.39
C ASP A 127 5.42 -6.91 10.24
N VAL A 128 5.35 -5.59 10.05
CA VAL A 128 4.60 -4.97 8.94
C VAL A 128 5.19 -5.38 7.59
N ALA A 129 6.52 -5.34 7.44
CA ALA A 129 7.17 -5.73 6.20
C ALA A 129 6.98 -7.22 5.88
N ALA A 130 7.05 -8.08 6.89
CA ALA A 130 6.81 -9.52 6.75
C ALA A 130 5.34 -9.80 6.41
N ARG A 131 4.39 -9.15 7.10
CA ARG A 131 2.95 -9.31 6.90
C ARG A 131 2.52 -9.07 5.45
N PHE A 132 3.10 -8.06 4.81
CA PHE A 132 2.79 -7.72 3.42
C PHE A 132 3.77 -8.30 2.40
N ARG A 133 4.73 -9.12 2.83
CA ARG A 133 5.77 -9.73 1.97
C ARG A 133 6.54 -8.69 1.16
N ILE A 134 6.87 -7.57 1.79
CA ILE A 134 7.48 -6.43 1.10
C ILE A 134 8.83 -6.79 0.48
N ARG A 135 9.61 -7.67 1.11
CA ARG A 135 10.91 -8.13 0.57
C ARG A 135 10.80 -8.74 -0.83
N GLU A 136 9.65 -9.33 -1.17
CA GLU A 136 9.40 -9.95 -2.48
C GLU A 136 9.02 -8.93 -3.56
N MET A 137 8.76 -7.67 -3.20
CA MET A 137 8.24 -6.66 -4.12
C MET A 137 9.37 -5.97 -4.90
N GLY A 138 9.20 -5.90 -6.22
CA GLY A 138 10.06 -5.14 -7.11
C GLY A 138 9.46 -3.79 -7.50
N GLY A 139 10.31 -2.86 -7.93
CA GLY A 139 9.86 -1.56 -8.41
C GLY A 139 10.99 -0.61 -8.77
N SER A 140 10.62 0.54 -9.33
CA SER A 140 11.57 1.62 -9.62
C SER A 140 12.01 2.34 -8.35
N HIS A 141 11.07 2.55 -7.42
CA HIS A 141 11.32 3.23 -6.16
C HIS A 141 10.26 2.92 -5.13
N GLY A 142 10.58 3.27 -3.89
CA GLY A 142 9.62 3.25 -2.81
C GLY A 142 10.02 4.20 -1.69
N ILE A 143 9.04 4.48 -0.86
CA ILE A 143 9.18 5.36 0.31
C ILE A 143 8.50 4.67 1.49
N GLY A 144 9.18 4.66 2.63
CA GLY A 144 8.72 4.01 3.86
C GLY A 144 8.73 4.97 5.03
N HIS A 145 7.91 4.68 6.02
CA HIS A 145 7.78 5.46 7.24
C HIS A 145 7.59 4.57 8.46
N THR A 146 8.26 4.91 9.55
CA THR A 146 8.03 4.32 10.88
C THR A 146 7.51 5.41 11.81
N ARG A 147 6.43 5.15 12.53
CA ARG A 147 5.70 6.16 13.31
C ARG A 147 5.83 5.90 14.80
N MET A 148 6.07 6.97 15.55
CA MET A 148 5.91 7.02 17.00
C MET A 148 4.75 7.97 17.32
N ALA A 149 3.62 7.45 17.77
CA ALA A 149 2.44 8.22 18.10
C ALA A 149 2.62 8.87 19.49
N THR A 150 2.67 10.20 19.54
CA THR A 150 2.82 10.95 20.80
C THR A 150 1.48 11.38 21.39
N GLU A 151 0.48 11.68 20.56
CA GLU A 151 -0.78 12.30 20.99
C GLU A 151 -2.05 11.68 20.37
N SER A 152 -1.89 10.84 19.34
CA SER A 152 -3.01 10.31 18.56
C SER A 152 -3.07 8.79 18.65
N ALA A 153 -4.26 8.23 18.38
CA ALA A 153 -4.45 6.80 18.33
C ALA A 153 -3.48 6.13 17.35
N VAL A 154 -3.01 4.94 17.73
CA VAL A 154 -2.22 4.06 16.87
C VAL A 154 -3.21 3.27 16.01
N THR A 155 -3.36 3.67 14.75
CA THR A 155 -4.27 3.04 13.78
C THR A 155 -3.62 2.92 12.42
N THR A 156 -4.09 1.98 11.61
CA THR A 156 -3.66 1.77 10.22
C THR A 156 -3.85 3.01 9.37
N LEU A 157 -4.98 3.70 9.53
CA LEU A 157 -5.26 4.96 8.83
C LEU A 157 -4.35 6.09 9.28
N GLY A 158 -3.92 6.10 10.55
CA GLY A 158 -2.96 7.08 11.07
C GLY A 158 -1.51 6.78 10.68
N ALA A 159 -1.22 5.59 10.13
CA ALA A 159 0.10 5.26 9.61
C ALA A 159 0.34 5.93 8.25
N HIS A 160 1.61 6.21 7.98
CA HIS A 160 2.08 6.76 6.70
C HIS A 160 2.65 5.62 5.83
N PRO A 161 2.73 5.77 4.50
CA PRO A 161 2.39 6.96 3.70
C PRO A 161 0.88 7.27 3.57
N PHE A 162 0.57 8.52 3.22
CA PHE A 162 -0.77 8.94 2.77
C PHE A 162 -0.81 9.06 1.26
N SER A 163 -1.82 8.49 0.62
CA SER A 163 -2.11 8.76 -0.80
C SER A 163 -2.74 10.16 -0.91
N THR A 164 -2.21 11.00 -1.80
CA THR A 164 -2.67 12.38 -1.99
C THR A 164 -3.23 12.63 -3.38
N ALA A 165 -2.81 11.84 -4.37
CA ALA A 165 -3.33 11.82 -5.73
C ALA A 165 -2.93 10.50 -6.41
N SER A 166 -3.32 10.33 -7.68
CA SER A 166 -2.88 9.20 -8.50
C SER A 166 -1.35 9.13 -8.56
N ASP A 167 -0.79 7.97 -8.16
CA ASP A 167 0.66 7.74 -8.04
C ASP A 167 1.41 8.77 -7.17
N GLN A 168 0.72 9.45 -6.26
CA GLN A 168 1.32 10.43 -5.36
C GLN A 168 1.04 10.08 -3.91
N CYS A 169 2.12 10.01 -3.11
CA CYS A 169 2.02 9.84 -1.68
C CYS A 169 2.93 10.80 -0.91
N LEU A 170 2.63 10.94 0.39
CA LEU A 170 3.37 11.78 1.32
C LEU A 170 3.67 11.04 2.62
N VAL A 171 4.90 11.22 3.11
CA VAL A 171 5.33 10.88 4.46
C VAL A 171 5.77 12.16 5.17
N HIS A 172 5.62 12.21 6.49
CA HIS A 172 5.97 13.39 7.27
C HIS A 172 6.57 12.98 8.61
N ASN A 173 7.65 13.66 8.99
CA ASN A 173 8.26 13.55 10.30
C ASN A 173 8.42 14.96 10.86
N GLY A 174 7.69 15.25 11.93
CA GLY A 174 7.61 16.55 12.58
C GLY A 174 6.70 16.49 13.79
#